data_AF-A0AA38PC44-F1
#
_entry.id   AF-A0AA38PC44-F1
#
_cell.length_a   1.000
_cell.length_b   1.000
_cell.length_c   1.000
_cell.angle_alpha   90.00
_cell.angle_beta   90.00
_cell.angle_gamma   90.00
#
_symmetry.space_group_name_H-M   'P 1'
#
loop_
_entity.id
_entity.type
_entity.pdbx_description
1 polymer ?
#
loop_
_entity_poly.entity_id
_entity_poly.type
_entity_poly.pdbx_seq_one_letter_code
_entity_poly.pdbx_strand_id
1 'polypeptide(L)'
;MDLAGIENFILNPAFHDYLAILKGARNGFVYGVKVRFPHALVMSILFGRGDVKTRLKVIYRATKQHAFNLAKFVSLYKTLLLLQKRMNGGKERSADTFIAGLIGGFLVFGERTAVNEQIVLYVIARVVASFIPRAGSPYSASPQSPRATSAVKPVPPNPQYFAVLAAVSWGAVMWLFKERGETIQPGMFNSMTYLYRDSEVWKNLRTLLWHNA
;
A
#
# COMPACT_ATOMS: atom_id res chain seq x y z
N MET A 1 -1.77 37.10 -14.66
CA MET A 1 -1.50 36.94 -13.22
C MET A 1 0.00 36.90 -13.05
N ASP A 2 0.57 37.85 -12.30
CA ASP A 2 2.00 37.91 -12.00
C ASP A 2 2.41 36.79 -11.03
N LEU A 3 3.65 36.29 -11.13
CA LEU A 3 4.18 35.18 -10.32
C LEU A 3 4.08 35.47 -8.82
N ALA A 4 4.35 36.72 -8.42
CA ALA A 4 4.22 37.18 -7.04
C ALA A 4 2.78 37.08 -6.51
N GLY A 5 1.77 37.30 -7.37
CA GLY A 5 0.36 37.16 -7.00
C GLY A 5 -0.05 35.71 -6.74
N ILE A 6 0.49 34.77 -7.53
CA ILE A 6 0.26 33.33 -7.35
C ILE A 6 0.94 32.83 -6.06
N GLU A 7 2.16 33.30 -5.79
CA GLU A 7 2.92 32.91 -4.61
C GLU A 7 2.24 33.40 -3.32
N ASN A 8 1.78 34.65 -3.30
CA ASN A 8 1.00 35.20 -2.18
C ASN A 8 -0.31 34.44 -1.94
N PHE A 9 -0.98 33.97 -3.00
CA PHE A 9 -2.17 33.12 -2.88
C PHE A 9 -1.84 31.76 -2.26
N ILE A 10 -0.75 31.11 -2.70
CA ILE A 10 -0.34 29.78 -2.21
C ILE A 10 0.10 29.82 -0.74
N LEU A 11 0.75 30.92 -0.33
CA LEU A 11 1.25 31.09 1.04
C LEU A 11 0.20 31.60 2.02
N ASN A 12 -0.98 31.99 1.55
CA ASN A 12 -2.04 32.51 2.42
C ASN A 12 -2.60 31.40 3.35
N PRO A 13 -2.52 31.56 4.69
CA PRO A 13 -3.02 30.59 5.65
C PRO A 13 -4.51 30.25 5.49
N ALA A 14 -5.33 31.17 4.97
CA ALA A 14 -6.76 30.96 4.74
C ALA A 14 -7.04 29.84 3.72
N PHE A 15 -6.14 29.63 2.75
CA PHE A 15 -6.28 28.59 1.74
C PHE A 15 -5.53 27.29 2.09
N HIS A 16 -4.79 27.28 3.20
CA HIS A 16 -3.91 26.17 3.55
C HIS A 16 -4.62 24.81 3.57
N ASP A 17 -5.76 24.70 4.26
CA ASP A 17 -6.49 23.43 4.41
C ASP A 17 -6.99 22.91 3.05
N TYR A 18 -7.44 23.80 2.17
CA TYR A 18 -7.91 23.46 0.81
C TYR A 18 -6.76 23.05 -0.11
N LEU A 19 -5.66 23.80 -0.09
CA LEU A 19 -4.45 23.48 -0.85
C LEU A 19 -3.81 22.18 -0.34
N ALA A 20 -3.94 21.87 0.95
CA ALA A 20 -3.48 20.61 1.53
C ALA A 20 -4.30 19.39 1.04
N ILE A 21 -5.60 19.55 0.77
CA ILE A 21 -6.43 18.53 0.11
C ILE A 21 -5.91 18.30 -1.31
N LEU A 22 -5.74 19.36 -2.10
CA LEU A 22 -5.27 19.28 -3.49
C LEU A 22 -3.87 18.65 -3.58
N LYS A 23 -2.92 19.12 -2.77
CA LYS A 23 -1.56 18.59 -2.71
C LYS A 23 -1.55 17.14 -2.23
N GLY A 24 -2.40 16.80 -1.26
CA GLY A 24 -2.61 15.43 -0.79
C GLY A 24 -3.09 14.51 -1.91
N ALA A 25 -4.11 14.92 -2.67
CA ALA A 25 -4.63 14.18 -3.81
C ALA A 25 -3.56 13.91 -4.87
N ARG A 26 -2.80 14.96 -5.24
CA ARG A 26 -1.68 14.85 -6.18
C ARG A 26 -0.62 13.89 -5.66
N ASN A 27 -0.28 13.96 -4.38
CA ASN A 27 0.71 13.07 -3.78
C ASN A 27 0.23 11.61 -3.78
N GLY A 28 -1.04 11.36 -3.46
CA GLY A 28 -1.66 10.04 -3.56
C GLY A 28 -1.59 9.48 -4.98
N PHE A 29 -1.92 10.29 -5.98
CA PHE A 29 -1.81 9.92 -7.39
C PHE A 29 -0.37 9.56 -7.78
N VAL A 30 0.58 10.46 -7.53
CA VAL A 30 1.99 10.26 -7.94
C VAL A 30 2.61 9.07 -7.21
N TYR A 31 2.37 8.93 -5.92
CA TYR A 31 2.84 7.77 -5.16
C TYR A 31 2.24 6.47 -5.71
N GLY A 32 0.93 6.45 -5.98
CA GLY A 32 0.26 5.29 -6.54
C GLY A 32 0.83 4.88 -7.89
N VAL A 33 1.10 5.82 -8.79
CA VAL A 33 1.78 5.53 -10.06
C VAL A 33 3.17 4.93 -9.81
N LYS A 34 3.99 5.59 -8.98
CA LYS A 34 5.38 5.20 -8.72
C LYS A 34 5.52 3.79 -8.13
N VAL A 35 4.58 3.35 -7.30
CA VAL A 35 4.63 2.02 -6.68
C VAL A 35 3.95 0.97 -7.56
N ARG A 36 2.76 1.29 -8.10
CA ARG A 36 1.94 0.28 -8.79
C ARG A 36 2.48 -0.09 -10.16
N PHE A 37 2.98 0.90 -10.91
CA PHE A 37 3.44 0.66 -12.27
C PHE A 37 4.62 -0.33 -12.31
N PRO A 38 5.71 -0.16 -11.54
CA PRO A 38 6.81 -1.12 -11.53
C PRO A 38 6.35 -2.52 -11.10
N HIS A 39 5.51 -2.62 -10.07
CA HIS A 39 4.98 -3.90 -9.62
C HIS A 39 4.16 -4.60 -10.72
N ALA A 40 3.22 -3.91 -11.35
CA ALA A 40 2.40 -4.48 -12.41
C ALA A 40 3.23 -4.87 -13.64
N LEU A 41 4.27 -4.08 -13.95
CA LEU A 41 5.21 -4.39 -15.01
C LEU A 41 5.97 -5.69 -14.73
N VAL A 42 6.58 -5.83 -13.55
CA VAL A 42 7.33 -7.04 -13.16
C VAL A 42 6.41 -8.26 -13.16
N MET A 43 5.21 -8.15 -12.57
CA MET A 43 4.24 -9.26 -12.56
C MET A 43 3.78 -9.66 -13.97
N SER A 44 3.66 -8.69 -14.89
CA SER A 44 3.32 -8.95 -16.29
C SER A 44 4.46 -9.60 -17.08
N ILE A 45 5.72 -9.35 -16.71
CA ILE A 45 6.88 -10.02 -17.30
C ILE A 45 6.97 -11.46 -16.79
N LEU A 46 6.84 -11.68 -15.48
CA LEU A 46 7.00 -13.00 -14.85
C LEU A 46 5.82 -13.93 -15.11
N PHE A 47 4.59 -13.42 -14.99
CA PHE A 47 3.38 -14.24 -14.98
C PHE A 47 2.31 -13.76 -15.98
N GLY A 48 2.59 -12.70 -16.74
CA GLY A 48 1.64 -12.18 -17.72
C GLY A 48 1.45 -13.16 -18.89
N ARG A 49 0.20 -13.35 -19.29
CA ARG A 49 -0.19 -14.13 -20.48
C ARG A 49 -0.82 -13.22 -21.53
N GLY A 50 -0.80 -13.66 -22.79
CA GLY A 50 -1.32 -12.88 -23.92
C GLY A 50 -0.31 -11.92 -24.55
N ASP A 51 -0.78 -11.18 -25.54
CA ASP A 51 0.01 -10.26 -26.35
C ASP A 51 0.40 -8.98 -25.61
N VAL A 52 1.38 -8.25 -26.16
CA VAL A 52 1.95 -7.05 -25.55
C VAL A 52 0.88 -5.97 -25.31
N LYS A 53 -0.11 -5.81 -26.21
CA LYS A 53 -1.15 -4.79 -26.04
C LYS A 53 -2.05 -5.11 -24.86
N THR A 54 -2.46 -6.37 -24.71
CA THR A 54 -3.26 -6.81 -23.57
C THR A 54 -2.52 -6.60 -22.25
N ARG A 55 -1.23 -6.96 -22.19
CA ARG A 55 -0.38 -6.76 -21.01
C ARG A 55 -0.27 -5.28 -20.63
N LEU A 56 0.01 -4.40 -21.59
CA LEU A 56 0.09 -2.95 -21.36
C LEU A 56 -1.23 -2.38 -20.87
N LYS A 57 -2.36 -2.85 -21.42
CA LYS A 57 -3.70 -2.42 -20.98
C LYS A 57 -3.98 -2.82 -19.54
N VAL A 58 -3.58 -4.03 -19.11
CA VAL A 58 -3.71 -4.49 -17.73
C VAL A 58 -2.85 -3.64 -16.79
N ILE A 59 -1.58 -3.41 -17.14
CA ILE A 59 -0.66 -2.56 -16.36
C ILE A 59 -1.24 -1.15 -16.19
N TYR A 60 -1.67 -0.53 -17.29
CA TYR A 60 -2.25 0.81 -17.28
C TYR A 60 -3.51 0.87 -16.40
N ARG A 61 -4.46 -0.07 -16.58
CA ARG A 61 -5.70 -0.12 -15.79
C ARG A 61 -5.41 -0.28 -14.30
N ALA A 62 -4.55 -1.22 -13.92
CA ALA A 62 -4.19 -1.45 -12.52
C ALA A 62 -3.49 -0.24 -11.89
N THR A 63 -2.59 0.41 -12.64
CA THR A 63 -1.87 1.61 -12.20
C THR A 63 -2.81 2.79 -12.03
N LYS A 64 -3.66 3.04 -13.04
CA LYS A 64 -4.66 4.10 -13.01
C LYS A 64 -5.61 3.92 -11.82
N GLN A 65 -6.17 2.72 -11.66
CA GLN A 65 -7.08 2.43 -10.55
C GLN A 65 -6.41 2.69 -9.20
N HIS A 66 -5.20 2.17 -8.97
CA HIS A 66 -4.49 2.38 -7.71
C HIS A 66 -4.20 3.87 -7.44
N ALA A 67 -3.67 4.58 -8.42
CA ALA A 67 -3.33 6.00 -8.30
C ALA A 67 -4.57 6.86 -8.02
N PHE A 68 -5.67 6.65 -8.75
CA PHE A 68 -6.91 7.38 -8.53
C PHE A 68 -7.58 7.00 -7.21
N ASN A 69 -7.52 5.75 -6.77
CA ASN A 69 -8.08 5.36 -5.47
C ASN A 69 -7.32 6.04 -4.32
N LEU A 70 -5.98 6.08 -4.37
CA LEU A 70 -5.20 6.83 -3.38
C LEU A 70 -5.50 8.34 -3.42
N ALA A 71 -5.60 8.94 -4.60
CA ALA A 71 -5.96 10.34 -4.73
C ALA A 71 -7.36 10.63 -4.13
N LYS A 72 -8.37 9.81 -4.48
CA LYS A 72 -9.73 9.90 -3.96
C LYS A 72 -9.76 9.75 -2.44
N PHE A 73 -9.09 8.73 -1.90
CA PHE A 73 -9.05 8.50 -0.46
C PHE A 73 -8.43 9.68 0.29
N VAL A 74 -7.27 10.17 -0.14
CA VAL A 74 -6.61 11.30 0.53
C VAL A 74 -7.46 12.57 0.45
N SER A 75 -8.08 12.83 -0.70
CA SER A 75 -9.00 13.97 -0.85
C SER A 75 -10.17 13.85 0.12
N LEU A 76 -10.86 12.71 0.10
CA LEU A 76 -12.05 12.48 0.92
C LEU A 76 -11.72 12.52 2.41
N TYR A 77 -10.65 11.86 2.83
CA TYR A 77 -10.17 11.85 4.21
C TYR A 77 -9.90 13.27 4.72
N LYS A 78 -9.13 14.08 3.97
CA LYS A 78 -8.80 15.44 4.37
C LYS A 78 -10.02 16.37 4.35
N THR A 79 -10.94 16.18 3.40
CA THR A 79 -12.21 16.93 3.36
C THR A 79 -13.07 16.60 4.58
N LEU A 80 -13.18 15.33 4.96
CA LEU A 80 -13.92 14.90 6.16
C LEU A 80 -13.29 15.48 7.43
N LEU A 81 -11.96 15.43 7.56
CA LEU A 81 -11.27 16.07 8.69
C LEU A 81 -11.53 17.57 8.76
N LEU A 82 -11.46 18.27 7.63
CA LEU A 82 -11.76 19.71 7.58
C LEU A 82 -13.21 19.99 7.99
N LEU A 83 -14.16 19.17 7.55
CA LEU A 83 -15.56 19.29 7.93
C LEU A 83 -15.75 19.05 9.45
N GLN A 84 -15.17 17.98 9.98
CA GLN A 84 -15.23 17.64 11.41
C GLN A 84 -14.61 18.73 12.28
N LYS A 85 -13.43 19.23 11.89
CA LYS A 85 -12.75 20.37 12.54
C LYS A 85 -13.65 21.60 12.57
N ARG A 86 -14.31 21.94 11.46
CA ARG A 86 -15.25 23.08 11.39
C ARG A 86 -16.49 22.87 12.27
N MET A 87 -17.05 21.66 12.26
CA MET A 87 -18.19 21.29 13.12
C MET A 87 -17.82 21.29 14.61
N ASN A 88 -16.54 21.12 14.96
CA ASN A 88 -16.03 21.13 16.32
C ASN A 88 -15.34 22.45 16.71
N GLY A 89 -15.84 23.59 16.23
CA GLY A 89 -15.33 24.90 16.63
C GLY A 89 -13.86 25.15 16.29
N GLY A 90 -13.36 24.52 15.22
CA GLY A 90 -11.99 24.66 14.72
C GLY A 90 -10.98 23.68 15.33
N LYS A 91 -11.38 22.77 16.22
CA LYS A 91 -10.49 21.81 16.89
C LYS A 91 -10.67 20.40 16.32
N GLU A 92 -9.58 19.68 16.09
CA GLU A 92 -9.62 18.26 15.71
C GLU A 92 -9.79 17.38 16.96
N ARG A 93 -10.66 16.37 16.88
CA ARG A 93 -10.82 15.33 17.90
C ARG A 93 -10.02 14.09 17.53
N SER A 94 -9.61 13.30 18.52
CA SER A 94 -8.89 12.05 18.28
C SER A 94 -9.66 11.09 17.36
N ALA A 95 -10.97 10.95 17.60
CA ALA A 95 -11.85 10.06 16.83
C ALA A 95 -12.08 10.53 15.37
N ASP A 96 -11.80 11.79 15.04
CA ASP A 96 -12.10 12.33 13.71
C ASP A 96 -11.31 11.58 12.63
N THR A 97 -10.04 11.27 12.92
CA THR A 97 -9.16 10.50 12.03
C THR A 97 -9.67 9.09 11.79
N PHE A 98 -10.20 8.42 12.82
CA PHE A 98 -10.77 7.09 12.70
C PHE A 98 -12.04 7.11 11.84
N ILE A 99 -12.96 8.04 12.11
CA ILE A 99 -14.23 8.15 11.39
C ILE A 99 -14.00 8.53 9.93
N ALA A 100 -13.14 9.52 9.65
CA ALA A 100 -12.77 9.90 8.29
C ALA A 100 -12.10 8.74 7.53
N GLY A 101 -11.23 8.00 8.21
CA GLY A 101 -10.58 6.80 7.67
C GLY A 101 -11.58 5.68 7.35
N LEU A 102 -12.56 5.46 8.24
CA LEU A 102 -13.61 4.45 8.07
C LEU A 102 -14.51 4.77 6.88
N ILE A 103 -15.04 6.00 6.80
CA ILE A 103 -15.89 6.45 5.70
C ILE A 103 -15.12 6.43 4.38
N GLY A 104 -13.91 7.01 4.37
CA GLY A 104 -13.06 7.03 3.18
C GLY A 104 -12.68 5.63 2.70
N GLY A 105 -12.38 4.73 3.64
CA GLY A 105 -12.02 3.34 3.36
C GLY A 105 -13.16 2.59 2.70
N PHE A 106 -14.36 2.71 3.27
CA PHE A 106 -15.57 2.09 2.72
C PHE A 106 -15.90 2.61 1.31
N LEU A 107 -15.92 3.93 1.12
CA LEU A 107 -16.34 4.54 -0.15
C LEU A 107 -15.33 4.34 -1.29
N VAL A 108 -14.03 4.24 -0.99
CA VAL A 108 -12.99 4.15 -2.03
C VAL A 108 -12.52 2.71 -2.26
N PHE A 109 -12.43 1.90 -1.21
CA PHE A 109 -11.88 0.55 -1.27
C PHE A 109 -12.91 -0.56 -1.06
N GLY A 110 -14.19 -0.23 -0.85
CA GLY A 110 -15.26 -1.21 -0.61
C GLY A 110 -15.56 -2.12 -1.80
N GLU A 111 -15.33 -1.65 -3.03
CA GLU A 111 -15.45 -2.50 -4.22
C GLU A 111 -14.29 -3.51 -4.28
N ARG A 112 -14.62 -4.80 -4.34
CA ARG A 112 -13.61 -5.86 -4.43
C ARG A 112 -13.01 -5.94 -5.82
N THR A 113 -11.84 -5.33 -5.97
CA THR A 113 -10.98 -5.47 -7.16
C THR A 113 -9.61 -5.99 -6.74
N ALA A 114 -8.84 -6.61 -7.66
CA ALA A 114 -7.51 -7.11 -7.34
C ALA A 114 -6.55 -6.01 -6.81
N VAL A 115 -6.77 -4.75 -7.20
CA VAL A 115 -6.03 -3.59 -6.67
C VAL A 115 -6.48 -3.27 -5.25
N ASN A 116 -7.78 -3.16 -5.00
CA ASN A 116 -8.31 -2.83 -3.68
C ASN A 116 -8.02 -3.91 -2.66
N GLU A 117 -8.17 -5.18 -3.04
CA GLU A 117 -7.85 -6.33 -2.20
C GLU A 117 -6.38 -6.28 -1.73
N GLN A 118 -5.45 -5.96 -2.63
CA GLN A 118 -4.04 -5.81 -2.25
C GLN A 118 -3.79 -4.63 -1.30
N ILE A 119 -4.46 -3.49 -1.49
CA ILE A 119 -4.35 -2.35 -0.57
C ILE A 119 -4.92 -2.73 0.80
N VAL A 120 -6.10 -3.33 0.85
CA VAL A 120 -6.78 -3.71 2.09
C VAL A 120 -5.98 -4.75 2.86
N LEU A 121 -5.50 -5.80 2.20
CA LEU A 121 -4.63 -6.80 2.83
C LEU A 121 -3.33 -6.19 3.36
N TYR A 122 -2.73 -5.27 2.60
CA TYR A 122 -1.55 -4.53 3.08
C TYR A 122 -1.85 -3.70 4.33
N VAL A 123 -2.97 -2.98 4.35
CA VAL A 123 -3.38 -2.16 5.50
C VAL A 123 -3.68 -3.05 6.71
N ILE A 124 -4.44 -4.13 6.54
CA ILE A 124 -4.75 -5.09 7.63
C ILE A 124 -3.46 -5.65 8.22
N ALA A 125 -2.54 -6.12 7.38
CA ALA A 125 -1.26 -6.65 7.85
C ALA A 125 -0.47 -5.60 8.66
N ARG A 126 -0.46 -4.33 8.22
CA ARG A 126 0.21 -3.24 8.94
C ARG A 126 -0.47 -2.84 10.24
N VAL A 127 -1.80 -2.85 10.28
CA VAL A 127 -2.60 -2.58 11.49
C VAL A 127 -2.39 -3.70 12.50
N VAL A 128 -2.54 -4.96 12.11
CA VAL A 128 -2.29 -6.11 13.00
C VAL A 128 -0.84 -6.07 13.51
N ALA A 129 0.13 -5.85 12.62
CA ALA A 129 1.53 -5.76 13.00
C ALA A 129 1.85 -4.57 13.93
N SER A 130 0.98 -3.55 14.02
CA SER A 130 1.16 -2.41 14.94
C SER A 130 0.93 -2.78 16.41
N PHE A 131 0.17 -3.84 16.68
CA PHE A 131 -0.11 -4.31 18.05
C PHE A 131 1.00 -5.18 18.64
N ILE A 132 2.00 -5.56 17.83
CA ILE A 132 3.16 -6.31 18.33
C ILE A 132 3.92 -5.43 19.35
N PRO A 133 4.38 -5.96 20.49
CA PRO A 133 5.24 -5.24 21.41
C PRO A 133 6.45 -4.63 20.70
N ARG A 134 6.81 -3.40 21.06
CA ARG A 134 7.93 -2.66 20.45
C ARG A 134 9.25 -2.99 21.12
N ALA A 135 10.35 -2.84 20.38
CA ALA A 135 11.70 -2.86 20.95
C ALA A 135 11.92 -1.65 21.88
N GLY A 136 12.98 -1.69 22.69
CA GLY A 136 13.31 -0.61 23.64
C GLY A 136 13.85 0.66 22.99
N SER A 137 14.33 0.59 21.75
CA SER A 137 14.91 1.73 21.02
C SER A 137 14.27 1.89 19.63
N PRO A 138 14.09 3.14 19.16
CA PRO A 138 13.67 3.41 17.78
C PRO A 138 14.67 2.86 16.75
N TYR A 139 14.25 2.75 15.49
CA TYR A 139 15.19 2.43 14.41
C TYR A 139 16.37 3.42 14.40
N SER A 140 17.59 2.90 14.30
CA SER A 140 18.78 3.71 14.03
C SER A 140 18.61 4.38 12.66
N ALA A 141 18.30 5.68 12.66
CA ALA A 141 18.31 6.46 11.44
C ALA A 141 19.75 6.90 11.15
N SER A 142 20.22 6.69 9.92
CA SER A 142 21.42 7.38 9.45
C SER A 142 21.25 8.89 9.64
N PRO A 143 22.30 9.65 10.02
CA PRO A 143 22.23 11.10 10.18
C PRO A 143 21.71 11.84 8.94
N GLN A 144 21.90 11.25 7.75
CA GLN A 144 21.44 11.81 6.47
C GLN A 144 20.00 11.39 6.11
N SER A 145 19.35 10.57 6.92
CA SER A 145 17.98 10.14 6.65
C SER A 145 17.00 11.28 6.93
N PRO A 146 15.97 11.49 6.08
CA PRO A 146 14.85 12.38 6.39
C PRO A 146 14.12 12.02 7.71
N ARG A 147 14.37 10.81 8.24
CA ARG A 147 13.85 10.35 9.54
C ARG A 147 14.62 10.89 10.74
N ALA A 148 15.83 11.41 10.55
CA ALA A 148 16.65 11.95 11.64
C ALA A 148 15.99 13.16 12.32
N THR A 149 15.23 13.96 11.57
CA THR A 149 14.51 15.16 12.03
C THR A 149 13.01 14.95 12.24
N SER A 150 12.52 13.71 12.10
CA SER A 150 11.09 13.42 12.24
C SER A 150 10.62 13.49 13.69
N ALA A 151 9.50 14.19 13.94
CA ALA A 151 8.87 14.26 15.26
C ALA A 151 8.43 12.89 15.79
N VAL A 152 8.10 11.96 14.90
CA VAL A 152 7.79 10.57 15.23
C VAL A 152 8.96 9.68 14.79
N LYS A 153 9.57 8.99 15.75
CA LYS A 153 10.61 7.99 15.50
C LYS A 153 9.97 6.59 15.58
N PRO A 154 9.76 5.90 14.44
CA PRO A 154 9.15 4.58 14.47
C PRO A 154 10.01 3.61 15.29
N VAL A 155 9.36 2.83 16.16
CA VAL A 155 10.01 1.81 16.95
C VAL A 155 9.77 0.44 16.32
N PRO A 156 10.82 -0.35 16.00
CA PRO A 156 10.65 -1.69 15.45
C PRO A 156 9.83 -2.58 16.39
N PRO A 157 9.12 -3.59 15.86
CA PRO A 157 8.63 -4.68 16.68
C PRO A 157 9.78 -5.33 17.44
N ASN A 158 9.53 -5.80 18.66
CA ASN A 158 10.49 -6.59 19.40
C ASN A 158 10.81 -7.88 18.60
N PRO A 159 12.10 -8.21 18.38
CA PRO A 159 12.51 -9.32 17.53
C PRO A 159 11.91 -10.68 17.92
N GLN A 160 11.72 -10.95 19.22
CA GLN A 160 11.21 -12.23 19.70
C GLN A 160 9.72 -12.39 19.32
N TYR A 161 8.91 -11.38 19.60
CA TYR A 161 7.49 -11.40 19.23
C TYR A 161 7.30 -11.38 17.71
N PHE A 162 8.17 -10.68 16.99
CA PHE A 162 8.18 -10.73 15.53
C PHE A 162 8.50 -12.13 15.00
N ALA A 163 9.49 -12.82 15.59
CA ALA A 163 9.86 -14.18 15.19
C ALA A 163 8.69 -15.16 15.40
N VAL A 164 7.96 -15.06 16.50
CA VAL A 164 6.74 -15.86 16.75
C VAL A 164 5.69 -15.58 15.68
N LEU A 165 5.40 -14.30 15.39
CA LEU A 165 4.44 -13.93 14.35
C LEU A 165 4.86 -14.48 12.98
N ALA A 166 6.15 -14.40 12.65
CA ALA A 166 6.68 -14.92 11.40
C ALA A 166 6.51 -16.44 11.32
N ALA A 167 6.86 -17.18 12.37
CA ALA A 167 6.71 -18.63 12.43
C ALA A 167 5.26 -19.08 12.25
N VAL A 168 4.32 -18.44 12.97
CA VAL A 168 2.89 -18.75 12.88
C VAL A 168 2.34 -18.41 11.48
N SER A 169 2.69 -17.23 10.95
CA SER A 169 2.22 -16.80 9.62
C SER A 169 2.71 -17.74 8.51
N TRP A 170 3.98 -18.14 8.57
CA TRP A 170 4.55 -19.06 7.59
C TRP A 170 3.99 -20.48 7.73
N GLY A 171 3.90 -21.01 8.94
CA GLY A 171 3.30 -22.32 9.18
C GLY A 171 1.85 -22.39 8.66
N ALA A 172 1.07 -21.35 8.96
CA ALA A 172 -0.32 -21.25 8.49
C ALA A 172 -0.42 -21.21 6.97
N VAL A 173 0.38 -20.36 6.30
CA VAL A 173 0.25 -20.22 4.84
C VAL A 173 0.74 -21.45 4.08
N MET A 174 1.77 -22.14 4.58
CA MET A 174 2.21 -23.40 3.99
C MET A 174 1.14 -24.49 4.12
N TRP A 175 0.48 -24.59 5.28
CA TRP A 175 -0.63 -25.52 5.47
C TRP A 175 -1.82 -25.17 4.58
N LEU A 176 -2.22 -23.89 4.51
CA LEU A 176 -3.29 -23.42 3.63
C LEU A 176 -2.96 -23.69 2.15
N PHE A 177 -1.71 -23.50 1.72
CA PHE A 177 -1.32 -23.72 0.34
C PHE A 177 -1.48 -25.19 -0.10
N LYS A 178 -1.26 -26.12 0.83
CA LYS A 178 -1.43 -27.55 0.59
C LYS A 178 -2.90 -27.97 0.69
N GLU A 179 -3.58 -27.60 1.76
CA GLU A 179 -4.89 -28.17 2.13
C GLU A 179 -6.09 -27.30 1.69
N ARG A 180 -5.89 -25.99 1.49
CA ARG A 180 -6.95 -25.00 1.18
C ARG A 180 -6.49 -23.90 0.22
N GLY A 181 -5.77 -24.27 -0.84
CA GLY A 181 -5.14 -23.34 -1.77
C GLY A 181 -6.12 -22.35 -2.42
N GLU A 182 -7.38 -22.75 -2.59
CA GLU A 182 -8.48 -21.94 -3.13
C GLU A 182 -8.80 -20.69 -2.29
N THR A 183 -8.40 -20.69 -1.01
CA THR A 183 -8.61 -19.56 -0.09
C THR A 183 -7.47 -18.54 -0.13
N ILE A 184 -6.34 -18.87 -0.77
CA ILE A 184 -5.19 -17.99 -0.90
C ILE A 184 -5.42 -17.01 -2.04
N GLN A 185 -4.95 -15.77 -1.86
CA GLN A 185 -4.99 -14.78 -2.93
C GLN A 185 -4.29 -15.31 -4.19
N PRO A 186 -4.90 -15.20 -5.39
CA PRO A 186 -4.33 -15.76 -6.62
C PRO A 186 -2.86 -15.35 -6.90
N GLY A 187 -2.47 -14.12 -6.56
CA GLY A 187 -1.10 -13.65 -6.74
C GLY A 187 -0.10 -14.46 -5.90
N MET A 188 -0.39 -14.65 -4.62
CA MET A 188 0.45 -15.44 -3.72
C MET A 188 0.44 -16.92 -4.12
N PHE A 189 -0.73 -17.46 -4.47
CA PHE A 189 -0.86 -18.85 -4.89
C PHE A 189 -0.03 -19.18 -6.15
N ASN A 190 -0.01 -18.27 -7.14
CA ASN A 190 0.82 -18.41 -8.33
C ASN A 190 2.32 -18.39 -7.98
N SER A 191 2.75 -17.48 -7.11
CA SER A 191 4.13 -17.43 -6.65
C SER A 191 4.53 -18.71 -5.89
N MET A 192 3.66 -19.22 -5.01
CA MET A 192 3.93 -20.46 -4.27
C MET A 192 3.92 -21.69 -5.19
N THR A 193 3.05 -21.74 -6.20
CA THR A 193 3.06 -22.80 -7.22
C THR A 193 4.39 -22.81 -7.98
N TYR A 194 4.81 -21.65 -8.46
CA TYR A 194 6.11 -21.49 -9.14
C TYR A 194 7.28 -21.92 -8.26
N LEU A 195 7.25 -21.60 -6.96
CA LEU A 195 8.34 -21.89 -6.03
C LEU A 195 8.38 -23.35 -5.54
N TYR A 196 7.23 -23.98 -5.34
CA TYR A 196 7.13 -25.26 -4.60
C TYR A 196 6.52 -26.42 -5.38
N ARG A 197 5.74 -26.15 -6.43
CA ARG A 197 5.13 -27.23 -7.24
C ARG A 197 5.88 -27.38 -8.55
N ASP A 198 6.16 -26.27 -9.25
CA ASP A 198 6.88 -26.31 -10.52
C ASP A 198 8.34 -26.75 -10.31
N SER A 199 8.90 -26.54 -9.11
CA SER A 199 10.24 -27.01 -8.73
C SER A 199 10.37 -28.54 -8.66
N GLU A 200 9.27 -29.28 -8.61
CA GLU A 200 9.25 -30.75 -8.48
C GLU A 200 9.38 -31.47 -9.83
N VAL A 201 9.38 -30.74 -10.97
CA VAL A 201 9.34 -31.33 -12.31
C VAL A 201 10.43 -30.75 -13.22
N TRP A 202 11.33 -31.61 -13.72
CA TRP A 202 12.32 -31.23 -14.74
C TRP A 202 12.55 -32.36 -15.74
N LYS A 203 12.97 -32.01 -16.96
CA LYS A 203 13.26 -32.97 -18.05
C LYS A 203 14.73 -32.98 -18.47
N ASN A 204 15.49 -31.93 -18.18
CA ASN A 204 16.89 -31.75 -18.58
C ASN A 204 17.55 -30.60 -17.79
N LEU A 205 18.87 -30.42 -17.93
CA LEU A 205 19.62 -29.35 -17.24
C LEU A 205 19.08 -27.94 -17.50
N ARG A 206 18.53 -27.69 -18.70
CA ARG A 206 17.89 -26.40 -19.01
C ARG A 206 16.63 -26.18 -18.18
N THR A 207 15.80 -27.21 -18.03
CA THR A 207 14.57 -27.14 -17.23
C THR A 207 14.82 -27.16 -15.72
N LEU A 208 16.00 -27.65 -15.31
CA LEU A 208 16.44 -27.63 -13.91
C LEU A 208 17.03 -26.27 -13.50
N LEU A 209 17.82 -25.61 -14.36
CA LEU A 209 18.65 -24.46 -13.96
C LEU A 209 18.24 -23.12 -14.59
N TRP A 210 17.46 -23.11 -15.67
CA TRP A 210 17.18 -21.87 -16.42
C TRP A 210 15.69 -21.56 -16.58
N HIS A 211 14.88 -22.55 -16.96
CA HIS A 211 13.47 -22.31 -17.29
C HIS A 211 12.59 -23.39 -16.68
N ASN A 212 11.44 -23.04 -16.10
CA ASN A 212 10.50 -24.08 -15.69
C ASN A 212 9.99 -24.86 -16.91
N ALA A 213 9.74 -26.16 -16.69
CA ALA A 213 9.34 -27.13 -17.71
C ALA A 213 7.92 -26.93 -18.25
#